data_AF-A0A2V1E2T9-F1
#
_entry.id   AF-A0A2V1E2T9-F1
#
_cell.length_a   1.000
_cell.length_b   1.000
_cell.length_c   1.000
_cell.angle_alpha   90.00
_cell.angle_beta   90.00
_cell.angle_gamma   90.00
#
_symmetry.space_group_name_H-M   'P 1'
#
loop_
_entity.id
_entity.type
_entity.pdbx_description
1 polymer ?
#
loop_
_entity_poly.entity_id
_entity_poly.type
_entity_poly.pdbx_seq_one_letter_code
_entity_poly.pdbx_strand_id
1 'polypeptide(L)'
;MASSTKPALVFVTGSFVMASHYDPLIDAIKAKGYTAQIVQLQTAGKRPGPLPTMYDDAAAINATTTKLAEEGRDVVVIAHSYGGVPSTQSLKGVTKAEREKEGKKGGVVSINYIAALVPELGASAGSTFEGNGAPVGYTVPDEDGWLYHVDKELTIPIVFNMSTREQGLKYFEDFVQHSSVSFGNELTHAGYADVPTSWFFPEKDNCVVPAVQEKGIENIEKASGRKVDVTRNPTDHCPETSALEDLINWIVKVLEKGGQE
;
A
#
# COMPACT_ATOMS: atom_id res chain seq x y z
N MET A 1 -10.45 20.59 -26.50
CA MET A 1 -10.00 21.06 -25.18
C MET A 1 -10.36 19.97 -24.18
N ALA A 2 -9.45 19.06 -23.86
CA ALA A 2 -9.74 18.05 -22.85
C ALA A 2 -9.79 18.75 -21.48
N SER A 3 -10.97 18.86 -20.90
CA SER A 3 -11.07 19.01 -19.45
C SER A 3 -10.54 17.70 -18.88
N SER A 4 -9.25 17.66 -18.51
CA SER A 4 -8.70 16.45 -17.88
C SER A 4 -9.29 16.38 -16.49
N THR A 5 -10.24 15.46 -16.30
CA THR A 5 -10.77 15.12 -14.98
C THR A 5 -9.61 14.77 -14.06
N LYS A 6 -9.61 15.28 -12.82
CA LYS A 6 -8.62 14.92 -11.81
C LYS A 6 -8.50 13.39 -11.71
N PRO A 7 -7.29 12.83 -11.55
CA PRO A 7 -7.13 11.39 -11.37
C PRO A 7 -7.94 10.87 -10.19
N ALA A 8 -8.39 9.61 -10.29
CA ALA A 8 -9.00 8.91 -9.18
C ALA A 8 -7.91 8.25 -8.32
N LEU A 9 -8.04 8.35 -6.99
CA LEU A 9 -7.23 7.64 -6.03
C LEU A 9 -7.82 6.26 -5.74
N VAL A 10 -7.00 5.23 -5.86
CA VAL A 10 -7.23 3.92 -5.26
C VAL A 10 -6.22 3.75 -4.13
N PHE A 11 -6.70 3.75 -2.89
CA PHE A 11 -5.88 3.57 -1.70
C PHE A 11 -5.98 2.12 -1.23
N VAL A 12 -4.83 1.48 -0.98
CA VAL A 12 -4.74 0.08 -0.56
C VAL A 12 -4.17 0.04 0.86
N THR A 13 -4.90 -0.63 1.76
CA THR A 13 -4.58 -0.67 3.19
C THR A 13 -3.32 -1.49 3.48
N GLY A 14 -2.79 -1.32 4.70
CA GLY A 14 -1.82 -2.26 5.26
C GLY A 14 -2.46 -3.57 5.71
N SER A 15 -1.64 -4.48 6.23
CA SER A 15 -2.09 -5.71 6.90
C SER A 15 -2.75 -5.40 8.25
N PHE A 16 -3.50 -6.37 8.79
CA PHE A 16 -4.15 -6.32 10.10
C PHE A 16 -5.17 -5.20 10.34
N VAL A 17 -5.54 -4.40 9.33
CA VAL A 17 -6.50 -3.31 9.47
C VAL A 17 -7.66 -3.41 8.50
N MET A 18 -8.81 -2.89 8.92
CA MET A 18 -9.97 -2.68 8.05
C MET A 18 -9.85 -1.34 7.31
N ALA A 19 -10.54 -1.21 6.18
CA ALA A 19 -10.58 0.00 5.36
C ALA A 19 -10.95 1.26 6.17
N SER A 20 -11.81 1.11 7.18
CA SER A 20 -12.26 2.20 8.06
C SER A 20 -11.12 2.88 8.82
N HIS A 21 -9.97 2.21 9.00
CA HIS A 21 -8.77 2.82 9.59
C HIS A 21 -8.30 4.05 8.80
N TYR A 22 -8.53 4.08 7.47
CA TYR A 22 -8.13 5.17 6.59
C TYR A 22 -9.26 6.14 6.24
N ASP A 23 -10.46 5.98 6.79
CA ASP A 23 -11.59 6.87 6.48
C ASP A 23 -11.25 8.36 6.70
N PRO A 24 -10.62 8.77 7.83
CA PRO A 24 -10.27 10.18 8.04
C PRO A 24 -9.34 10.74 6.95
N LEU A 25 -8.33 9.97 6.54
CA LEU A 25 -7.41 10.34 5.47
C LEU A 25 -8.16 10.51 4.15
N ILE A 26 -9.00 9.53 3.81
CA ILE A 26 -9.64 9.46 2.50
C ILE A 26 -10.76 10.48 2.38
N ASP A 27 -11.48 10.77 3.46
CA ASP A 27 -12.46 11.85 3.50
C ASP A 27 -11.80 13.22 3.37
N ALA A 28 -10.61 13.42 3.94
CA ALA A 28 -9.83 14.63 3.71
C ALA A 28 -9.40 14.79 2.24
N ILE A 29 -9.05 13.70 1.55
CA ILE A 29 -8.75 13.72 0.11
C ILE A 29 -10.00 14.01 -0.73
N LYS A 30 -11.15 13.41 -0.39
CA LYS A 30 -12.44 13.70 -1.05
C LYS A 30 -12.86 15.16 -0.86
N ALA A 31 -12.63 15.73 0.33
CA ALA A 31 -12.93 17.14 0.61
C ALA A 31 -12.11 18.12 -0.25
N LYS A 32 -10.95 17.68 -0.79
CA LYS A 32 -10.15 18.43 -1.78
C LYS A 32 -10.64 18.24 -3.24
N GLY A 33 -11.76 17.57 -3.43
CA GLY A 33 -12.42 17.38 -4.72
C GLY A 33 -11.84 16.25 -5.56
N TYR A 34 -11.14 15.28 -4.95
CA TYR A 34 -10.67 14.08 -5.64
C TYR A 34 -11.68 12.94 -5.49
N THR A 35 -11.77 12.09 -6.51
CA THR A 35 -12.42 10.79 -6.37
C THR A 35 -11.43 9.86 -5.65
N ALA A 36 -11.84 9.24 -4.55
CA ALA A 36 -10.98 8.33 -3.79
C ALA A 36 -11.77 7.10 -3.32
N GLN A 37 -11.17 5.92 -3.46
CA GLN A 37 -11.72 4.64 -3.02
C GLN A 37 -10.66 3.88 -2.21
N ILE A 38 -11.09 3.20 -1.16
CA ILE A 38 -10.25 2.29 -0.38
C ILE A 38 -10.54 0.86 -0.84
N VAL A 39 -9.50 0.08 -1.11
CA VAL A 39 -9.63 -1.36 -1.34
C VAL A 39 -9.38 -2.10 -0.04
N GLN A 40 -10.42 -2.78 0.45
CA GLN A 40 -10.27 -3.72 1.56
C GLN A 40 -9.52 -4.96 1.08
N LEU A 41 -8.37 -5.23 1.69
CA LEU A 41 -7.64 -6.48 1.46
C LEU A 41 -8.51 -7.66 1.89
N GLN A 42 -8.65 -8.62 0.99
CA GLN A 42 -9.28 -9.91 1.24
C GLN A 42 -8.50 -10.70 2.28
N THR A 43 -7.20 -10.46 2.42
CA THR A 43 -6.32 -11.10 3.40
C THR A 43 -6.46 -10.56 4.82
N ALA A 44 -7.20 -9.48 5.05
CA ALA A 44 -7.50 -8.97 6.38
C ALA A 44 -8.91 -9.41 6.85
N GLY A 45 -9.02 -9.77 8.13
CA GLY A 45 -10.26 -10.21 8.76
C GLY A 45 -10.48 -11.72 8.66
N LYS A 46 -10.33 -12.42 9.79
CA LYS A 46 -10.56 -13.86 9.90
C LYS A 46 -12.01 -14.21 9.53
N ARG A 47 -12.16 -15.23 8.69
CA ARG A 47 -13.45 -15.78 8.28
C ARG A 47 -13.34 -17.28 7.95
N PRO A 48 -14.46 -18.02 7.97
CA PRO A 48 -14.46 -19.44 7.61
C PRO A 48 -14.00 -19.67 6.17
N GLY A 49 -13.27 -20.77 5.95
CA GLY A 49 -12.81 -21.19 4.62
C GLY A 49 -11.29 -21.16 4.47
N PRO A 50 -10.77 -21.40 3.25
CA PRO A 50 -9.34 -21.35 2.99
C PRO A 50 -8.79 -19.93 3.19
N LEU A 51 -7.52 -19.86 3.59
CA LEU A 51 -6.82 -18.59 3.71
C LEU A 51 -6.74 -17.88 2.35
N PRO A 52 -7.19 -16.61 2.26
CA PRO A 52 -6.99 -15.79 1.07
C PRO A 52 -5.50 -15.53 0.83
N THR A 53 -5.15 -15.27 -0.42
CA THR A 53 -3.78 -15.09 -0.90
C THR A 53 -3.52 -13.64 -1.29
N MET A 54 -2.25 -13.28 -1.49
CA MET A 54 -1.86 -12.00 -2.09
C MET A 54 -2.51 -11.79 -3.48
N TYR A 55 -2.78 -12.88 -4.22
CA TYR A 55 -3.44 -12.80 -5.52
C TYR A 55 -4.93 -12.42 -5.42
N ASP A 56 -5.61 -12.81 -4.35
CA ASP A 56 -7.01 -12.40 -4.10
C ASP A 56 -7.10 -10.89 -3.84
N ASP A 57 -6.13 -10.36 -3.09
CA ASP A 57 -5.98 -8.91 -2.90
C ASP A 57 -5.67 -8.21 -4.23
N ALA A 58 -4.71 -8.73 -4.99
CA ALA A 58 -4.34 -8.16 -6.30
C ALA A 58 -5.52 -8.15 -7.27
N ALA A 59 -6.36 -9.19 -7.26
CA ALA A 59 -7.57 -9.26 -8.07
C ALA A 59 -8.60 -8.19 -7.66
N ALA A 60 -8.79 -7.96 -6.35
CA ALA A 60 -9.68 -6.92 -5.86
C ALA A 60 -9.21 -5.51 -6.23
N ILE A 61 -7.89 -5.26 -6.16
CA ILE A 61 -7.28 -3.99 -6.56
C ILE A 61 -7.43 -3.80 -8.08
N ASN A 62 -7.11 -4.82 -8.88
CA ASN A 62 -7.23 -4.78 -10.34
C ASN A 62 -8.69 -4.54 -10.78
N ALA A 63 -9.66 -5.20 -10.15
CA ALA A 63 -11.07 -4.98 -10.45
C ALA A 63 -11.50 -3.52 -10.19
N THR A 64 -11.02 -2.94 -9.09
CA THR A 64 -11.31 -1.55 -8.71
C THR A 64 -10.67 -0.56 -9.68
N THR A 65 -9.39 -0.73 -10.01
CA THR A 65 -8.68 0.14 -10.97
C THR A 65 -9.25 -0.01 -12.37
N THR A 66 -9.59 -1.23 -12.80
CA THR A 66 -10.22 -1.49 -14.11
C THR A 66 -11.56 -0.80 -14.23
N LYS A 67 -12.41 -0.88 -13.20
CA LYS A 67 -13.72 -0.19 -13.20
C LYS A 67 -13.55 1.32 -13.43
N LEU A 68 -12.64 1.96 -12.69
CA LEU A 68 -12.36 3.39 -12.87
C LEU A 68 -11.76 3.71 -14.25
N ALA A 69 -10.91 2.83 -14.76
CA ALA A 69 -10.32 2.98 -16.08
C ALA A 69 -11.37 2.85 -17.21
N GLU A 70 -12.37 1.97 -17.08
CA GLU A 70 -13.49 1.87 -18.03
C GLU A 70 -14.42 3.08 -18.01
N GLU A 71 -14.44 3.85 -16.91
CA GLU A 71 -15.04 5.19 -16.88
C GLU A 71 -14.19 6.26 -17.61
N GLY A 72 -13.05 5.85 -18.19
CA GLY A 72 -12.12 6.72 -18.90
C GLY A 72 -11.21 7.54 -17.98
N ARG A 73 -11.08 7.17 -16.70
CA ARG A 73 -10.31 7.91 -15.71
C ARG A 73 -8.85 7.48 -15.68
N ASP A 74 -7.98 8.45 -15.43
CA ASP A 74 -6.62 8.18 -14.95
C ASP A 74 -6.67 7.79 -13.48
N VAL A 75 -5.92 6.76 -13.10
CA VAL A 75 -5.95 6.17 -11.77
C VAL A 75 -4.57 6.20 -11.12
N VAL A 76 -4.51 6.75 -9.91
CA VAL A 76 -3.33 6.74 -9.05
C VAL A 76 -3.54 5.71 -7.95
N VAL A 77 -2.65 4.73 -7.86
CA VAL A 77 -2.65 3.74 -6.78
C VAL A 77 -1.71 4.21 -5.69
N ILE A 78 -2.16 4.19 -4.43
CA ILE A 78 -1.32 4.44 -3.26
C ILE A 78 -1.49 3.26 -2.31
N ALA A 79 -0.37 2.63 -1.94
CA ALA A 79 -0.35 1.41 -1.15
C ALA A 79 0.46 1.58 0.12
N HIS A 80 -0.13 1.21 1.25
CA HIS A 80 0.53 1.28 2.55
C HIS A 80 1.02 -0.10 3.01
N SER A 81 2.24 -0.17 3.57
CA SER A 81 2.75 -1.37 4.25
C SER A 81 2.66 -2.63 3.37
N TYR A 82 2.12 -3.73 3.90
CA TYR A 82 1.86 -4.97 3.15
C TYR A 82 1.14 -4.75 1.82
N GLY A 83 0.23 -3.77 1.74
CA GLY A 83 -0.55 -3.45 0.55
C GLY A 83 0.30 -3.13 -0.68
N GLY A 84 1.59 -2.80 -0.51
CA GLY A 84 2.55 -2.62 -1.60
C GLY A 84 2.68 -3.84 -2.51
N VAL A 85 2.68 -5.05 -1.95
CA VAL A 85 2.86 -6.30 -2.72
C VAL A 85 1.66 -6.59 -3.64
N PRO A 86 0.41 -6.73 -3.13
CA PRO A 86 -0.73 -6.98 -4.01
C PRO A 86 -1.02 -5.81 -4.95
N SER A 87 -0.71 -4.57 -4.55
CA SER A 87 -0.82 -3.42 -5.45
C SER A 87 0.12 -3.59 -6.63
N THR A 88 1.41 -3.88 -6.39
CA THR A 88 2.40 -4.15 -7.44
C THR A 88 1.95 -5.26 -8.38
N GLN A 89 1.45 -6.37 -7.83
CA GLN A 89 0.95 -7.52 -8.60
C GLN A 89 -0.24 -7.14 -9.51
N SER A 90 -1.10 -6.22 -9.07
CA SER A 90 -2.40 -5.94 -9.68
C SER A 90 -2.36 -5.16 -10.99
N LEU A 91 -1.24 -4.56 -11.39
CA LEU A 91 -1.21 -3.58 -12.49
C LEU A 91 -1.30 -4.18 -13.90
N LYS A 92 -1.12 -5.50 -14.04
CA LYS A 92 -1.09 -6.16 -15.34
C LYS A 92 -2.37 -5.91 -16.14
N GLY A 93 -2.24 -5.35 -17.35
CA GLY A 93 -3.34 -5.12 -18.28
C GLY A 93 -4.26 -3.95 -17.92
N VAL A 94 -3.95 -3.16 -16.88
CA VAL A 94 -4.78 -2.02 -16.45
C VAL A 94 -4.03 -0.70 -16.46
N THR A 95 -2.73 -0.68 -16.81
CA THR A 95 -2.00 0.58 -16.97
C THR A 95 -2.56 1.37 -18.15
N LYS A 96 -2.47 2.70 -18.07
CA LYS A 96 -2.92 3.58 -19.16
C LYS A 96 -2.20 3.28 -20.46
N ALA A 97 -0.88 3.03 -20.40
CA ALA A 97 -0.08 2.70 -21.57
C ALA A 97 -0.49 1.39 -22.25
N GLU A 98 -0.87 0.35 -21.50
CA GLU A 98 -1.40 -0.89 -22.06
C GLU A 98 -2.78 -0.66 -22.70
N ARG A 99 -3.67 0.04 -22.00
CA ARG A 99 -5.03 0.32 -22.46
C ARG A 99 -5.07 1.18 -23.71
N GLU A 100 -4.19 2.18 -23.81
CA GLU A 100 -4.09 3.04 -25.00
C GLU A 100 -3.66 2.27 -26.25
N LYS A 101 -2.82 1.23 -26.11
CA LYS A 101 -2.47 0.32 -27.22
C LYS A 101 -3.69 -0.46 -27.74
N GLU A 102 -4.70 -0.66 -26.89
CA GLU A 102 -5.99 -1.27 -27.26
C GLU A 102 -7.03 -0.24 -27.72
N GLY A 103 -6.67 1.04 -27.84
CA GLY A 103 -7.62 2.11 -28.18
C GLY A 103 -8.58 2.48 -27.05
N LYS A 104 -8.34 2.02 -25.82
CA LYS A 104 -9.12 2.37 -24.63
C LYS A 104 -8.57 3.63 -23.97
N LYS A 105 -9.45 4.35 -23.27
CA LYS A 105 -9.08 5.50 -22.42
C LYS A 105 -8.92 5.07 -20.96
N GLY A 106 -8.28 5.94 -20.19
CA GLY A 106 -8.04 5.74 -18.76
C GLY A 106 -7.09 4.59 -18.47
N GLY A 107 -6.79 4.41 -17.19
CA GLY A 107 -5.88 3.37 -16.71
C GLY A 107 -5.01 3.87 -15.56
N VAL A 108 -4.27 2.93 -14.97
CA VAL A 108 -3.31 3.25 -13.91
C VAL A 108 -2.17 4.07 -14.51
N VAL A 109 -1.92 5.25 -13.93
CA VAL A 109 -0.86 6.19 -14.36
C VAL A 109 0.31 6.24 -13.39
N SER A 110 0.13 5.84 -12.13
CA SER A 110 1.22 5.66 -11.16
C SER A 110 0.83 4.69 -10.04
N ILE A 111 1.85 4.07 -9.45
CA ILE A 111 1.74 3.32 -8.19
C ILE A 111 2.72 3.92 -7.19
N ASN A 112 2.23 4.22 -5.99
CA ASN A 112 2.98 4.98 -5.00
C ASN A 112 2.89 4.29 -3.65
N TYR A 113 3.90 4.48 -2.83
CA TYR A 113 4.09 3.68 -1.63
C TYR A 113 4.19 4.57 -0.39
N ILE A 114 3.62 4.09 0.70
CA ILE A 114 3.80 4.62 2.05
C ILE A 114 4.36 3.45 2.86
N ALA A 115 5.56 3.59 3.42
CA ALA A 115 6.15 2.58 4.31
C ALA A 115 5.97 1.11 3.84
N ALA A 116 6.10 0.85 2.53
CA ALA A 116 5.55 -0.36 1.93
C ALA A 116 6.56 -1.50 1.82
N LEU A 117 6.03 -2.73 1.75
CA LEU A 117 6.81 -3.89 1.32
C LEU A 117 6.80 -3.96 -0.21
N VAL A 118 7.98 -3.94 -0.82
CA VAL A 118 8.15 -4.04 -2.28
C VAL A 118 9.25 -5.05 -2.63
N PRO A 119 8.88 -6.34 -2.79
CA PRO A 119 9.84 -7.39 -3.14
C PRO A 119 10.27 -7.32 -4.62
N GLU A 120 11.38 -7.97 -4.96
CA GLU A 120 11.74 -8.23 -6.36
C GLU A 120 10.77 -9.25 -6.99
N LEU A 121 10.76 -9.34 -8.32
CA LEU A 121 10.03 -10.38 -9.04
C LEU A 121 10.50 -11.78 -8.59
N GLY A 122 9.56 -12.66 -8.24
CA GLY A 122 9.81 -13.99 -7.70
C GLY A 122 10.01 -14.04 -6.18
N ALA A 123 10.08 -12.89 -5.51
CA ALA A 123 10.16 -12.80 -4.05
C ALA A 123 8.79 -12.54 -3.41
N SER A 124 8.69 -12.64 -2.09
CA SER A 124 7.44 -12.52 -1.32
C SER A 124 7.51 -11.41 -0.28
N ALA A 125 6.37 -11.04 0.32
CA ALA A 125 6.36 -10.04 1.40
C ALA A 125 7.21 -10.48 2.61
N GLY A 126 7.21 -11.77 2.94
CA GLY A 126 8.04 -12.31 4.03
C GLY A 126 9.54 -12.11 3.79
N SER A 127 9.98 -12.32 2.55
CA SER A 127 11.40 -12.19 2.18
C SER A 127 11.96 -10.77 2.32
N THR A 128 11.12 -9.72 2.29
CA THR A 128 11.61 -8.33 2.45
C THR A 128 12.17 -8.05 3.83
N PHE A 129 11.77 -8.84 4.83
CA PHE A 129 12.22 -8.71 6.22
C PHE A 129 13.57 -9.40 6.49
N GLU A 130 13.96 -10.34 5.65
CA GLU A 130 15.17 -11.15 5.85
C GLU A 130 16.44 -10.29 5.78
N GLY A 131 17.26 -10.35 6.84
CA GLY A 131 18.56 -9.66 6.88
C GLY A 131 18.50 -8.13 7.04
N ASN A 132 17.31 -7.53 7.17
CA ASN A 132 17.12 -6.08 7.14
C ASN A 132 16.72 -5.46 8.49
N GLY A 133 16.82 -6.21 9.59
CA GLY A 133 16.57 -5.71 10.94
C GLY A 133 15.09 -5.45 11.27
N ALA A 134 14.18 -6.06 10.52
CA ALA A 134 12.75 -5.99 10.81
C ALA A 134 12.43 -6.67 12.16
N PRO A 135 11.44 -6.14 12.92
CA PRO A 135 11.03 -6.75 14.16
C PRO A 135 10.46 -8.16 13.94
N VAL A 136 10.66 -9.05 14.90
CA VAL A 136 10.19 -10.45 14.85
C VAL A 136 9.42 -10.81 16.11
N GLY A 137 8.54 -11.81 16.02
CA GLY A 137 7.87 -12.41 17.18
C GLY A 137 6.69 -11.62 17.76
N TYR A 138 6.26 -10.53 17.13
CA TYR A 138 5.07 -9.76 17.55
C TYR A 138 3.77 -10.23 16.88
N THR A 139 3.87 -11.12 15.88
CA THR A 139 2.73 -11.82 15.27
C THR A 139 2.99 -13.32 15.17
N VAL A 140 1.93 -14.13 15.33
CA VAL A 140 1.97 -15.60 15.19
C VAL A 140 0.69 -16.09 14.51
N PRO A 141 0.72 -17.23 13.81
CA PRO A 141 -0.49 -17.85 13.29
C PRO A 141 -1.30 -18.50 14.41
N ASP A 142 -2.63 -18.41 14.31
CA ASP A 142 -3.55 -19.26 15.05
C ASP A 142 -3.66 -20.67 14.43
N GLU A 143 -4.55 -21.51 14.96
CA GLU A 143 -4.77 -22.88 14.49
C GLU A 143 -5.26 -22.98 13.03
N ASP A 144 -5.87 -21.91 12.52
CA ASP A 144 -6.37 -21.82 11.15
C ASP A 144 -5.37 -21.10 10.22
N GLY A 145 -4.19 -20.74 10.74
CA GLY A 145 -3.13 -20.05 10.01
C GLY A 145 -3.37 -18.55 9.82
N TRP A 146 -4.29 -17.93 10.56
CA TRP A 146 -4.46 -16.48 10.58
C TRP A 146 -3.47 -15.86 11.55
N LEU A 147 -2.64 -14.94 11.07
CA LEU A 147 -1.75 -14.14 11.90
C LEU A 147 -2.55 -13.22 12.80
N TYR A 148 -2.13 -13.11 14.06
CA TYR A 148 -2.61 -12.10 14.99
C TYR A 148 -1.45 -11.50 15.79
N HIS A 149 -1.65 -10.30 16.31
CA HIS A 149 -0.68 -9.65 17.19
C HIS A 149 -0.75 -10.24 18.60
N VAL A 150 0.36 -10.79 19.09
CA VAL A 150 0.39 -11.57 20.34
C VAL A 150 0.28 -10.73 21.60
N ASP A 151 0.78 -9.50 21.53
CA ASP A 151 0.80 -8.57 22.66
C ASP A 151 0.80 -7.13 22.13
N LYS A 152 -0.11 -6.32 22.66
CA LYS A 152 -0.21 -4.89 22.38
C LYS A 152 1.02 -4.13 22.91
N GLU A 153 1.61 -4.59 24.03
CA GLU A 153 2.81 -3.99 24.61
C GLU A 153 4.04 -4.19 23.73
N LEU A 154 4.06 -5.25 22.91
CA LEU A 154 5.06 -5.46 21.89
C LEU A 154 4.74 -4.69 20.60
N THR A 155 3.47 -4.67 20.19
CA THR A 155 3.06 -4.11 18.89
C THR A 155 3.08 -2.58 18.86
N ILE A 156 2.56 -1.91 19.90
CA ILE A 156 2.40 -0.45 19.88
C ILE A 156 3.74 0.27 19.72
N PRO A 157 4.84 -0.11 20.42
CA PRO A 157 6.16 0.49 20.20
C PRO A 157 6.80 0.21 18.82
N ILE A 158 6.22 -0.70 18.03
CA ILE A 158 6.67 -1.04 16.68
C ILE A 158 5.87 -0.24 15.63
N VAL A 159 4.55 -0.23 15.76
CA VAL A 159 3.64 0.32 14.72
C VAL A 159 3.29 1.78 14.96
N PHE A 160 3.11 2.17 16.21
CA PHE A 160 2.61 3.49 16.62
C PHE A 160 3.64 4.23 17.49
N ASN A 161 4.93 4.10 17.16
CA ASN A 161 6.02 4.55 18.03
C ASN A 161 6.16 6.07 18.18
N MET A 162 5.41 6.85 17.39
CA MET A 162 5.30 8.30 17.55
C MET A 162 3.91 8.77 18.01
N SER A 163 2.96 7.86 18.15
CA SER A 163 1.68 8.15 18.79
C SER A 163 1.80 8.13 20.31
N THR A 164 0.86 8.80 21.00
CA THR A 164 0.71 8.56 22.44
C THR A 164 0.29 7.11 22.68
N ARG A 165 0.63 6.57 23.86
CA ARG A 165 0.22 5.22 24.25
C ARG A 165 -1.30 5.01 24.16
N GLU A 166 -2.08 6.00 24.57
CA GLU A 166 -3.56 5.95 24.52
C GLU A 166 -4.07 5.85 23.08
N GLN A 167 -3.51 6.66 22.17
CA GLN A 167 -3.84 6.58 20.74
C GLN A 167 -3.44 5.25 20.14
N GLY A 168 -2.22 4.77 20.43
CA GLY A 168 -1.75 3.46 19.93
C GLY A 168 -2.63 2.31 20.42
N LEU A 169 -3.08 2.34 21.67
CA LEU A 169 -4.05 1.37 22.21
C LEU A 169 -5.38 1.43 21.45
N LYS A 170 -5.91 2.63 21.25
CA LYS A 170 -7.17 2.83 20.53
C LYS A 170 -7.11 2.26 19.12
N TYR A 171 -6.04 2.53 18.36
CA TYR A 171 -5.89 1.97 17.01
C TYR A 171 -5.67 0.46 17.02
N PHE A 172 -4.92 -0.06 18.01
CA PHE A 172 -4.68 -1.49 18.14
C PHE A 172 -5.98 -2.28 18.45
N GLU A 173 -6.95 -1.69 19.13
CA GLU A 173 -8.25 -2.34 19.41
C GLU A 173 -9.02 -2.70 18.12
N ASP A 174 -8.80 -1.96 17.05
CA ASP A 174 -9.42 -2.20 15.73
C ASP A 174 -8.62 -3.18 14.85
N PHE A 175 -7.50 -3.72 15.34
CA PHE A 175 -6.70 -4.68 14.58
C PHE A 175 -7.45 -5.99 14.40
N VAL A 176 -7.44 -6.47 13.16
CA VAL A 176 -7.99 -7.75 12.75
C VAL A 176 -6.87 -8.74 12.44
N GLN A 177 -7.18 -10.04 12.39
CA GLN A 177 -6.21 -11.01 11.91
C GLN A 177 -5.91 -10.85 10.42
N HIS A 178 -4.78 -11.41 9.97
CA HIS A 178 -4.34 -11.37 8.58
C HIS A 178 -3.90 -12.75 8.08
N SER A 179 -4.12 -13.06 6.81
CA SER A 179 -3.74 -14.36 6.25
C SER A 179 -2.22 -14.55 6.25
N SER A 180 -1.72 -15.65 6.84
CA SER A 180 -0.28 -15.96 6.80
C SER A 180 0.23 -16.31 5.40
N VAL A 181 -0.60 -16.97 4.59
CA VAL A 181 -0.25 -17.42 3.23
C VAL A 181 0.11 -16.23 2.34
N SER A 182 -0.54 -15.08 2.57
CA SER A 182 -0.34 -13.86 1.80
C SER A 182 1.09 -13.31 1.89
N PHE A 183 1.82 -13.61 2.98
CA PHE A 183 3.22 -13.23 3.15
C PHE A 183 4.20 -14.16 2.43
N GLY A 184 3.78 -15.38 2.10
CA GLY A 184 4.58 -16.37 1.39
C GLY A 184 4.36 -16.42 -0.13
N ASN A 185 3.33 -15.74 -0.66
CA ASN A 185 3.05 -15.75 -2.08
C ASN A 185 4.07 -14.90 -2.87
N GLU A 186 4.53 -15.43 -4.01
CA GLU A 186 5.52 -14.79 -4.86
C GLU A 186 4.89 -13.69 -5.73
N LEU A 187 5.60 -12.57 -5.85
CA LEU A 187 5.31 -11.54 -6.83
C LEU A 187 5.63 -12.08 -8.23
N THR A 188 4.61 -12.23 -9.08
CA THR A 188 4.78 -12.75 -10.46
C THR A 188 4.69 -11.65 -11.52
N HIS A 189 4.36 -10.43 -11.11
CA HIS A 189 4.33 -9.26 -11.98
C HIS A 189 4.80 -8.03 -11.21
N ALA A 190 5.82 -7.37 -11.74
CA ALA A 190 6.46 -6.21 -11.15
C ALA A 190 5.83 -4.90 -11.66
N GLY A 191 4.58 -4.61 -11.30
CA GLY A 191 3.83 -3.46 -11.81
C GLY A 191 4.50 -2.09 -11.58
N TYR A 192 5.38 -1.97 -10.59
CA TYR A 192 6.21 -0.77 -10.39
C TYR A 192 7.15 -0.48 -11.57
N ALA A 193 7.41 -1.46 -12.44
CA ALA A 193 8.21 -1.29 -13.65
C ALA A 193 7.39 -0.69 -14.81
N ASP A 194 6.06 -0.72 -14.74
CA ASP A 194 5.19 -0.31 -15.84
C ASP A 194 4.75 1.16 -15.76
N VAL A 195 4.78 1.75 -14.56
CA VAL A 195 4.35 3.14 -14.31
C VAL A 195 5.33 3.88 -13.39
N PRO A 196 5.33 5.23 -13.37
CA PRO A 196 6.11 6.00 -12.41
C PRO A 196 5.69 5.75 -10.96
N THR A 197 6.64 5.96 -10.04
CA THR A 197 6.49 5.66 -8.62
C THR A 197 7.02 6.77 -7.72
N SER A 198 6.22 7.17 -6.75
CA SER A 198 6.64 8.00 -5.61
C SER A 198 6.61 7.21 -4.31
N TRP A 199 7.39 7.65 -3.31
CA TRP A 199 7.46 7.03 -2.00
C TRP A 199 7.35 8.07 -0.89
N PHE A 200 6.38 7.91 0.02
CA PHE A 200 6.36 8.60 1.30
C PHE A 200 7.14 7.75 2.30
N PHE A 201 8.29 8.25 2.76
CA PHE A 201 9.28 7.50 3.53
C PHE A 201 9.26 7.96 4.98
N PRO A 202 8.66 7.19 5.92
CA PRO A 202 8.74 7.50 7.33
C PRO A 202 10.10 7.11 7.89
N GLU A 203 10.85 8.10 8.38
CA GLU A 203 12.22 7.92 8.85
C GLU A 203 12.31 7.27 10.24
N LYS A 204 11.19 7.21 10.98
CA LYS A 204 11.09 6.65 12.33
C LYS A 204 10.25 5.38 12.37
N ASP A 205 10.05 4.74 11.24
CA ASP A 205 9.33 3.47 11.14
C ASP A 205 10.08 2.35 11.85
N ASN A 206 9.47 1.74 12.87
CA ASN A 206 10.00 0.56 13.54
C ASN A 206 9.42 -0.75 13.00
N CYS A 207 8.40 -0.70 12.15
CA CYS A 207 7.71 -1.84 11.54
C CYS A 207 8.34 -2.20 10.19
N VAL A 208 8.23 -1.30 9.21
CA VAL A 208 8.93 -1.39 7.91
C VAL A 208 10.12 -0.45 7.99
N VAL A 209 11.14 -0.93 8.72
CA VAL A 209 12.32 -0.13 9.07
C VAL A 209 12.97 0.52 7.84
N PRO A 210 13.64 1.68 7.99
CA PRO A 210 14.23 2.41 6.87
C PRO A 210 15.04 1.54 5.89
N ALA A 211 15.82 0.58 6.40
CA ALA A 211 16.59 -0.33 5.56
C ALA A 211 15.72 -1.18 4.61
N VAL A 212 14.55 -1.64 5.05
CA VAL A 212 13.58 -2.38 4.22
C VAL A 212 12.97 -1.47 3.15
N GLN A 213 12.64 -0.22 3.52
CA GLN A 213 12.08 0.76 2.57
C GLN A 213 13.11 1.14 1.48
N GLU A 214 14.36 1.42 1.86
CA GLU A 214 15.46 1.67 0.91
C GLU A 214 15.62 0.49 -0.05
N LYS A 215 15.54 -0.75 0.45
CA LYS A 215 15.62 -1.93 -0.40
C LYS A 215 14.47 -2.03 -1.40
N GLY A 216 13.25 -1.71 -0.97
CA GLY A 216 12.09 -1.62 -1.86
C GLY A 216 12.29 -0.57 -2.96
N ILE A 217 12.83 0.60 -2.61
CA ILE A 217 13.19 1.65 -3.57
C ILE A 217 14.24 1.15 -4.56
N GLU A 218 15.34 0.53 -4.10
CA GLU A 218 16.36 -0.06 -4.96
C GLU A 218 15.78 -1.08 -5.95
N ASN A 219 14.88 -1.95 -5.48
CA ASN A 219 14.22 -2.95 -6.33
C ASN A 219 13.43 -2.29 -7.45
N ILE A 220 12.69 -1.22 -7.14
CA ILE A 220 11.93 -0.44 -8.14
C ILE A 220 12.89 0.21 -9.15
N GLU A 221 13.92 0.90 -8.68
CA GLU A 221 14.85 1.61 -9.57
C GLU A 221 15.60 0.65 -10.49
N LYS A 222 16.05 -0.49 -9.96
CA LYS A 222 16.74 -1.55 -10.72
C LYS A 222 15.86 -2.13 -11.81
N ALA A 223 14.59 -2.41 -11.52
CA ALA A 223 13.68 -3.06 -12.45
C ALA A 223 13.07 -2.09 -13.48
N SER A 224 12.80 -0.85 -13.07
CA SER A 224 12.15 0.16 -13.91
C SER A 224 13.14 0.99 -14.74
N GLY A 225 14.40 1.09 -14.29
CA GLY A 225 15.38 2.03 -14.84
C GLY A 225 15.09 3.50 -14.51
N ARG A 226 14.07 3.78 -13.69
CA ARG A 226 13.63 5.12 -13.30
C ARG A 226 13.98 5.40 -11.84
N LYS A 227 14.17 6.67 -11.49
CA LYS A 227 14.33 7.09 -10.10
C LYS A 227 12.98 7.17 -9.40
N VAL A 228 12.93 6.74 -8.14
CA VAL A 228 11.74 6.91 -7.30
C VAL A 228 11.71 8.33 -6.75
N ASP A 229 10.57 9.02 -6.83
CA ASP A 229 10.39 10.32 -6.16
C ASP A 229 10.13 10.11 -4.66
N VAL A 230 11.18 10.20 -3.86
CA VAL A 230 11.13 9.94 -2.41
C VAL A 230 10.89 11.23 -1.63
N THR A 231 9.81 11.26 -0.85
CA THR A 231 9.52 12.28 0.15
C THR A 231 9.76 11.71 1.54
N ARG A 232 10.84 12.13 2.20
CA ARG A 232 11.15 11.72 3.58
C ARG A 232 10.41 12.56 4.60
N ASN A 233 9.90 11.92 5.64
CA ASN A 233 9.18 12.57 6.72
C ASN A 233 9.56 11.93 8.07
N PRO A 234 9.83 12.70 9.14
CA PRO A 234 10.26 12.19 10.44
C PRO A 234 9.07 11.62 11.25
N THR A 235 8.34 10.69 10.66
CA THR A 235 7.15 10.04 11.22
C THR A 235 7.31 8.52 11.34
N ASP A 236 6.35 7.86 11.99
CA ASP A 236 6.31 6.41 12.20
C ASP A 236 5.61 5.64 11.07
N HIS A 237 5.39 4.34 11.28
CA HIS A 237 4.72 3.46 10.32
C HIS A 237 3.31 3.93 9.94
N CYS A 238 2.64 4.69 10.80
CA CYS A 238 1.25 5.10 10.62
C CYS A 238 1.14 6.62 10.43
N PRO A 239 1.66 7.19 9.33
CA PRO A 239 1.62 8.63 9.07
C PRO A 239 0.21 9.20 9.00
N GLU A 240 -0.81 8.39 8.74
CA GLU A 240 -2.22 8.79 8.84
C GLU A 240 -2.63 9.19 10.27
N THR A 241 -1.86 8.79 11.27
CA THR A 241 -2.09 9.12 12.69
C THR A 241 -1.09 10.14 13.22
N SER A 242 0.18 10.04 12.82
CA SER A 242 1.32 10.80 13.36
C SER A 242 1.72 12.01 12.51
N ALA A 243 1.34 12.03 11.23
CA ALA A 243 1.70 13.10 10.27
C ALA A 243 0.59 13.32 9.21
N LEU A 244 -0.68 13.32 9.64
CA LEU A 244 -1.83 13.31 8.73
C LEU A 244 -1.81 14.45 7.69
N GLU A 245 -1.48 15.68 8.10
CA GLU A 245 -1.44 16.82 7.18
C GLU A 245 -0.35 16.68 6.12
N ASP A 246 0.84 16.23 6.52
CA ASP A 246 1.95 15.98 5.60
C ASP A 246 1.61 14.86 4.61
N LEU A 247 0.97 13.80 5.10
CA LEU A 247 0.52 12.69 4.26
C LEU A 247 -0.53 13.16 3.25
N ILE A 248 -1.52 13.93 3.68
CA ILE A 248 -2.54 14.53 2.80
C ILE A 248 -1.88 15.39 1.72
N ASN A 249 -0.93 16.24 2.10
CA ASN A 249 -0.22 17.12 1.16
C ASN A 249 0.59 16.30 0.13
N TRP A 250 1.24 15.22 0.57
CA TRP A 250 1.96 14.34 -0.34
C TRP A 250 1.02 13.59 -1.30
N ILE A 251 -0.11 13.06 -0.82
CA ILE A 251 -1.10 12.39 -1.68
C ILE A 251 -1.62 13.35 -2.75
N VAL A 252 -1.92 14.61 -2.38
CA VAL A 252 -2.36 15.63 -3.34
C VAL A 252 -1.28 15.91 -4.37
N LYS A 253 -0.01 16.06 -3.96
CA LYS A 253 1.12 16.24 -4.88
C LYS A 253 1.22 15.10 -5.89
N VAL A 254 1.08 13.85 -5.44
CA VAL A 254 1.12 12.67 -6.31
C VAL A 254 -0.08 12.63 -7.27
N LEU A 255 -1.27 13.00 -6.80
CA LEU A 255 -2.47 13.09 -7.64
C LEU A 255 -2.36 14.20 -8.71
N GLU A 256 -1.74 15.33 -8.36
CA GLU A 256 -1.50 16.43 -9.29
C GLU A 256 -0.44 16.08 -10.35
N LYS A 257 0.57 15.28 -9.98
CA LYS A 257 1.54 14.73 -10.95
C LYS A 257 0.86 13.86 -12.02
N GLY A 258 -0.18 13.11 -11.66
CA GLY A 258 -0.97 12.34 -12.63
C GLY A 258 -0.16 11.35 -13.49
N GLY A 259 0.90 10.75 -12.92
CA GLY A 259 1.78 9.82 -13.64
C GLY A 259 2.90 10.49 -14.45
N GLN A 260 3.18 11.78 -14.22
CA GLN A 260 4.40 12.42 -14.70
C GLN A 260 5.56 12.17 -13.73
N GLU A 261 6.77 11.97 -14.27
CA GLU A 261 8.02 11.83 -13.50
C GLU A 261 8.37 13.14 -12.77
#